data_AF-A0A9Q9HFZ4-F1
#
_entry.id   AF-A0A9Q9HFZ4-F1
#
_cell.length_a   1.000
_cell.length_b   1.000
_cell.length_c   1.000
_cell.angle_alpha   90.00
_cell.angle_beta   90.00
_cell.angle_gamma   90.00
#
_symmetry.space_group_name_H-M   'P 1'
#
loop_
_entity.id
_entity.type
_entity.pdbx_description
1 polymer ?
#
loop_
_entity_poly.entity_id
_entity_poly.type
_entity_poly.pdbx_seq_one_letter_code
_entity_poly.pdbx_strand_id
1 'polypeptide(L)'
;MHIEIEREVHEMTLETLRLGRLLAEEWLGGSLVPRGSSKSIILEALYALRDRNGFKTVGADLIELMGEQIRKTLNEIREGKGDAALSEDVDLVWEQNQKVVEYVNLAYRWKQFKAARVALEDKLAAIREADTLLASALD
;
A
#
# COMPACT_ATOMS: atom_id res chain seq x y z
N MET A 1 8.80 -12.21 25.96
CA MET A 1 9.15 -12.84 24.68
C MET A 1 7.94 -13.17 23.81
N HIS A 2 7.15 -14.24 24.04
CA HIS A 2 5.99 -14.54 23.17
C HIS A 2 4.92 -13.43 23.15
N ILE A 3 4.54 -12.89 24.31
CA ILE A 3 3.52 -11.84 24.43
C ILE A 3 3.95 -10.53 23.74
N GLU A 4 5.24 -10.20 23.75
CA GLU A 4 5.75 -8.96 23.15
C GLU A 4 5.78 -9.06 21.62
N ILE A 5 6.18 -10.21 21.08
CA ILE A 5 6.15 -10.49 19.64
C ILE A 5 4.71 -10.50 19.13
N GLU A 6 3.80 -11.16 19.86
CA GLU A 6 2.37 -11.17 19.52
C GLU A 6 1.78 -9.76 19.51
N ARG A 7 2.11 -8.93 20.51
CA ARG A 7 1.67 -7.53 20.57
C ARG A 7 2.20 -6.72 19.39
N GLU A 8 3.49 -6.85 19.08
CA GLU A 8 4.11 -6.12 17.95
C GLU A 8 3.48 -6.52 16.61
N VAL A 9 3.31 -7.82 16.35
CA VAL A 9 2.63 -8.31 15.13
C VAL A 9 1.19 -7.80 15.07
N HIS A 10 0.49 -7.76 16.20
CA HIS A 10 -0.86 -7.21 16.27
C HIS A 10 -0.90 -5.72 15.90
N GLU A 11 -0.01 -4.90 16.47
CA GLU A 11 0.10 -3.47 16.18
C GLU A 11 0.42 -3.22 14.70
N MET A 12 1.36 -3.97 14.12
CA MET A 12 1.70 -3.88 12.70
C MET A 12 0.54 -4.29 11.78
N THR A 13 -0.23 -5.32 12.19
CA THR A 13 -1.44 -5.76 11.49
C THR A 13 -2.51 -4.67 11.51
N LEU A 14 -2.75 -4.07 12.67
CA LEU A 14 -3.69 -2.95 12.81
C LEU A 14 -3.29 -1.76 11.95
N GLU A 15 -2.01 -1.40 11.95
CA GLU A 15 -1.52 -0.28 11.17
C GLU A 15 -1.67 -0.53 9.66
N THR A 16 -1.38 -1.74 9.19
CA THR A 16 -1.53 -2.07 7.77
C THR A 16 -3.00 -2.08 7.35
N LEU A 17 -3.91 -2.57 8.21
CA LEU A 17 -5.35 -2.49 7.98
C LEU A 17 -5.83 -1.03 7.90
N ARG A 18 -5.34 -0.18 8.81
CA ARG A 18 -5.68 1.25 8.86
C ARG A 18 -5.22 1.97 7.60
N LEU A 19 -3.96 1.78 7.19
CA LEU A 19 -3.40 2.42 6.00
C LEU A 19 -4.04 1.90 4.71
N GLY A 20 -4.34 0.60 4.63
CA GLY A 20 -5.05 0.02 3.49
C GLY A 20 -6.44 0.62 3.33
N ARG A 21 -7.17 0.80 4.44
CA ARG A 21 -8.46 1.48 4.43
C ARG A 21 -8.35 2.95 4.00
N LEU A 22 -7.37 3.69 4.51
CA LEU A 22 -7.14 5.09 4.12
C LEU A 22 -6.83 5.22 2.62
N LEU A 23 -5.97 4.35 2.08
CA LEU A 23 -5.71 4.27 0.65
C LEU A 23 -7.00 4.03 -0.13
N ALA A 24 -7.83 3.07 0.32
CA ALA A 24 -9.08 2.76 -0.36
C ALA A 24 -10.11 3.88 -0.32
N GLU A 25 -10.26 4.55 0.83
CA GLU A 25 -11.16 5.68 1.00
C GLU A 25 -10.72 6.86 0.13
N GLU A 26 -9.42 7.17 0.11
CA GLU A 26 -8.88 8.26 -0.72
C GLU A 26 -9.00 7.96 -2.21
N TRP A 27 -8.73 6.72 -2.63
CA TRP A 27 -8.89 6.33 -4.04
C TRP A 27 -10.35 6.34 -4.47
N LEU A 28 -11.24 5.65 -3.75
CA LEU A 28 -12.65 5.50 -4.13
C LEU A 28 -13.44 6.81 -3.99
N GLY A 29 -13.03 7.71 -3.09
CA GLY A 29 -13.58 9.05 -2.97
C GLY A 29 -12.98 10.06 -3.96
N GLY A 30 -11.86 9.69 -4.60
CA GLY A 30 -11.16 10.52 -5.57
C GLY A 30 -11.70 10.40 -7.00
N SER A 31 -11.01 11.09 -7.90
CA SER A 31 -11.29 11.16 -9.34
C SER A 31 -10.51 10.13 -10.16
N LEU A 32 -9.58 9.39 -9.54
CA LEU A 32 -8.80 8.35 -10.23
C LEU A 32 -9.63 7.07 -10.39
N VAL A 33 -10.09 6.83 -11.62
CA VAL A 33 -10.78 5.58 -11.98
C VAL A 33 -9.76 4.60 -12.59
N PRO A 34 -9.59 3.38 -12.04
CA PRO A 34 -8.74 2.36 -12.64
C PRO A 34 -9.14 2.06 -14.09
N ARG A 35 -8.17 1.88 -14.98
CA ARG A 35 -8.40 1.66 -16.42
C ARG A 35 -7.75 0.36 -16.91
N GLY A 36 -8.19 -0.08 -18.09
CA GLY A 36 -7.65 -1.26 -18.75
C GLY A 36 -8.07 -2.58 -18.11
N SER A 37 -7.30 -3.64 -18.38
CA SER A 37 -7.58 -5.01 -17.91
C SER A 37 -7.48 -5.17 -16.40
N SER A 38 -6.76 -4.29 -15.70
CA SER A 38 -6.62 -4.32 -14.24
C SER A 38 -7.75 -3.62 -13.50
N LYS A 39 -8.72 -3.03 -14.20
CA LYS A 39 -9.78 -2.22 -13.57
C LYS A 39 -10.58 -3.01 -12.53
N SER A 40 -11.07 -4.19 -12.88
CA SER A 40 -11.93 -4.99 -11.98
C SER A 40 -11.16 -5.41 -10.72
N ILE A 41 -9.96 -5.97 -10.89
CA ILE A 41 -9.16 -6.47 -9.77
C ILE A 41 -8.71 -5.36 -8.83
N ILE A 42 -8.40 -4.15 -9.34
CA ILE A 42 -8.08 -2.99 -8.49
C ILE A 42 -9.32 -2.52 -7.73
N LEU A 43 -10.49 -2.44 -8.38
CA LEU A 43 -11.72 -2.04 -7.70
C LEU A 43 -12.12 -3.04 -6.60
N GLU A 44 -12.02 -4.33 -6.88
CA GLU A 44 -12.25 -5.39 -5.90
C GLU A 44 -11.30 -5.28 -4.71
N ALA A 45 -10.01 -5.02 -4.96
CA ALA A 45 -9.02 -4.79 -3.92
C ALA A 45 -9.35 -3.57 -3.05
N LEU A 46 -9.69 -2.45 -3.67
CA LEU A 46 -10.06 -1.22 -2.98
C LEU A 46 -11.28 -1.42 -2.08
N TYR A 47 -12.33 -2.09 -2.58
CA TYR A 47 -13.49 -2.42 -1.76
C TYR A 47 -13.14 -3.34 -0.61
N ALA A 48 -12.34 -4.37 -0.85
CA ALA A 48 -11.89 -5.28 0.20
C ALA A 48 -11.08 -4.55 1.29
N LEU A 49 -10.16 -3.65 0.89
CA LEU A 49 -9.37 -2.83 1.82
C LEU A 49 -10.25 -1.88 2.65
N ARG A 50 -11.23 -1.22 2.02
CA ARG A 50 -12.20 -0.35 2.71
C ARG A 50 -12.99 -1.11 3.77
N ASP A 51 -13.44 -2.31 3.42
CA ASP A 51 -14.31 -3.14 4.25
C ASP A 51 -13.52 -3.97 5.29
N ARG A 52 -12.20 -3.71 5.43
CA ARG A 52 -11.26 -4.38 6.36
C ARG A 52 -11.07 -5.89 6.13
N ASN A 53 -11.49 -6.38 4.97
CA ASN A 53 -11.40 -7.79 4.59
C ASN A 53 -10.26 -8.08 3.59
N GLY A 54 -9.68 -7.03 2.98
CA GLY A 54 -8.78 -7.15 1.84
C GLY A 54 -7.31 -7.37 2.16
N PHE A 55 -6.89 -7.30 3.42
CA PHE A 55 -5.47 -7.40 3.77
C PHE A 55 -4.81 -8.71 3.29
N LYS A 56 -5.53 -9.83 3.34
CA LYS A 56 -5.03 -11.13 2.87
C LYS A 56 -5.09 -11.31 1.35
N THR A 57 -5.95 -10.56 0.66
CA THR A 57 -6.21 -10.70 -0.78
C THR A 57 -5.45 -9.71 -1.62
N VAL A 58 -4.91 -8.64 -1.01
CA VAL A 58 -4.06 -7.64 -1.67
C VAL A 58 -2.59 -8.02 -1.49
N GLY A 59 -2.08 -8.79 -2.45
CA GLY A 59 -0.67 -9.18 -2.54
C GLY A 59 0.22 -8.12 -3.18
N ALA A 60 1.54 -8.34 -3.13
CA ALA A 60 2.55 -7.42 -3.63
C ALA A 60 2.32 -7.00 -5.10
N ASP A 61 2.04 -7.95 -6.00
CA ASP A 61 1.80 -7.66 -7.42
C ASP A 61 0.64 -6.69 -7.65
N LEU A 62 -0.43 -6.83 -6.85
CA LEU A 62 -1.59 -5.96 -6.94
C LEU A 62 -1.29 -4.57 -6.39
N ILE A 63 -0.48 -4.48 -5.32
CA ILE A 63 0.02 -3.20 -4.80
C ILE A 63 0.86 -2.50 -5.86
N GLU A 64 1.78 -3.18 -6.54
CA GLU A 64 2.56 -2.57 -7.63
C GLU A 64 1.67 -2.11 -8.79
N LEU A 65 0.68 -2.93 -9.16
CA LEU A 65 -0.27 -2.60 -10.22
C LEU A 65 -1.09 -1.34 -9.88
N MET A 66 -1.47 -1.17 -8.61
CA MET A 66 -2.11 0.05 -8.11
C MET A 66 -1.16 1.25 -8.24
N GLY A 67 0.09 1.13 -7.79
CA GLY A 67 1.09 2.18 -7.93
C GLY A 67 1.29 2.60 -9.39
N GLU A 68 1.38 1.63 -10.29
CA GLU A 68 1.56 1.86 -11.72
C GLU A 68 0.38 2.62 -12.36
N GLN A 69 -0.86 2.37 -11.92
CA GLN A 69 -2.02 3.15 -12.36
C GLN A 69 -1.93 4.61 -11.90
N ILE A 70 -1.53 4.85 -10.64
CA ILE A 70 -1.32 6.21 -10.12
C ILE A 70 -0.22 6.92 -10.94
N ARG A 71 0.92 6.26 -11.12
CA ARG A 71 2.08 6.78 -11.85
C ARG A 71 1.71 7.19 -13.27
N LYS A 72 1.11 6.26 -14.04
CA LYS A 72 0.70 6.52 -15.43
C LYS A 72 -0.30 7.66 -15.52
N THR A 73 -1.35 7.63 -14.69
CA THR A 73 -2.39 8.66 -14.73
C THR A 73 -1.84 10.03 -14.36
N LEU A 74 -0.91 10.11 -13.41
CA LEU A 74 -0.27 11.37 -13.03
C LEU A 74 0.67 11.88 -14.13
N ASN A 75 1.42 10.99 -14.78
CA ASN A 75 2.27 11.33 -15.91
C ASN A 75 1.49 11.76 -17.17
N GLU A 76 0.26 11.29 -17.36
CA GLU A 76 -0.65 11.79 -18.39
C GLU A 76 -1.04 13.26 -18.17
N ILE A 77 -1.09 13.71 -16.90
CA ILE A 77 -1.45 15.09 -16.54
C ILE A 77 -0.21 15.99 -16.50
N ARG A 78 0.88 15.50 -15.92
CA ARG A 78 2.14 16.22 -15.77
C ARG A 78 3.29 15.22 -15.87
N GLU A 79 4.00 15.26 -16.99
CA GLU A 79 5.11 14.35 -17.28
C GLU A 79 6.16 14.31 -16.14
N GLY A 80 6.60 13.11 -15.78
CA GLY A 80 7.58 12.84 -14.72
C GLY A 80 7.07 13.01 -13.29
N LYS A 81 5.90 13.65 -13.08
CA LYS A 81 5.35 13.89 -11.74
C LYS A 81 4.89 12.60 -11.06
N GLY A 82 4.42 11.62 -11.85
CA GLY A 82 4.09 10.27 -11.40
C GLY A 82 5.30 9.53 -10.86
N ASP A 83 6.41 9.55 -11.59
CA ASP A 83 7.64 8.87 -11.18
C ASP A 83 8.20 9.49 -9.89
N ALA A 84 8.20 10.82 -9.80
CA ALA A 84 8.58 11.54 -8.59
C ALA A 84 7.68 11.18 -7.40
N ALA A 85 6.36 11.20 -7.57
CA ALA A 85 5.40 10.94 -6.49
C ALA A 85 5.51 9.52 -5.90
N LEU A 86 5.86 8.54 -6.72
CA LEU A 86 6.09 7.16 -6.27
C LEU A 86 7.47 6.96 -5.62
N SER A 87 8.45 7.79 -5.95
CA SER A 87 9.84 7.63 -5.48
C SER A 87 10.13 8.43 -4.22
N GLU A 88 9.62 9.64 -4.12
CA GLU A 88 9.94 10.61 -3.07
C GLU A 88 8.72 11.44 -2.65
N ASP A 89 8.88 12.22 -1.60
CA ASP A 89 7.85 13.18 -1.18
C ASP A 89 7.92 14.42 -2.06
N VAL A 90 6.78 14.77 -2.65
CA VAL A 90 6.71 15.81 -3.66
C VAL A 90 6.08 17.05 -3.07
N ASP A 91 6.78 18.18 -3.17
CA ASP A 91 6.25 19.48 -2.76
C ASP A 91 5.09 19.92 -3.69
N LEU A 92 3.99 20.34 -3.06
CA LEU A 92 2.75 20.78 -3.67
C LEU A 92 2.43 22.26 -3.41
N VAL A 93 3.29 23.01 -2.69
CA VAL A 93 3.01 24.39 -2.25
C VAL A 93 2.60 25.33 -3.40
N TRP A 94 3.15 25.12 -4.60
CA TRP A 94 2.84 25.92 -5.78
C TRP A 94 2.05 25.17 -6.86
N GLU A 95 1.56 23.97 -6.56
CA GLU A 95 0.76 23.19 -7.51
C GLU A 95 -0.67 23.73 -7.58
N GLN A 96 -1.06 24.23 -8.75
CA GLN A 96 -2.40 24.78 -8.99
C GLN A 96 -3.35 23.75 -9.61
N ASN A 97 -2.82 22.65 -10.15
CA ASN A 97 -3.63 21.59 -10.70
C ASN A 97 -4.14 20.67 -9.58
N GLN A 98 -5.40 20.85 -9.20
CA GLN A 98 -6.04 20.08 -8.13
C GLN A 98 -5.94 18.56 -8.35
N LYS A 99 -5.97 18.07 -9.60
CA LYS A 99 -5.83 16.64 -9.88
C LYS A 99 -4.41 16.14 -9.63
N VAL A 100 -3.40 16.98 -9.89
CA VAL A 100 -2.00 16.64 -9.55
C VAL A 100 -1.86 16.54 -8.03
N VAL A 101 -2.40 17.51 -7.28
CA VAL A 101 -2.41 17.48 -5.81
C VAL A 101 -3.07 16.20 -5.29
N GLU A 102 -4.26 15.89 -5.81
CA GLU A 102 -5.02 14.71 -5.42
C GLU A 102 -4.24 13.41 -5.68
N TYR A 103 -3.66 13.25 -6.87
CA TYR A 103 -2.95 12.02 -7.23
C TYR A 103 -1.59 11.88 -6.56
N VAL A 104 -0.92 13.00 -6.22
CA VAL A 104 0.29 12.97 -5.40
C VAL A 104 -0.04 12.53 -3.96
N ASN A 105 -1.15 13.02 -3.38
CA ASN A 105 -1.59 12.55 -2.07
C ASN A 105 -1.98 11.07 -2.10
N LEU A 106 -2.66 10.62 -3.17
CA LEU A 106 -2.98 9.21 -3.37
C LEU A 106 -1.70 8.35 -3.50
N ALA A 107 -0.69 8.82 -4.23
CA ALA A 107 0.61 8.16 -4.30
C ALA A 107 1.26 8.07 -2.91
N TYR A 108 1.18 9.12 -2.10
CA TYR A 108 1.66 9.11 -0.74
C TYR A 108 0.96 8.04 0.13
N ARG A 109 -0.38 7.93 0.06
CA ARG A 109 -1.12 6.85 0.76
C ARG A 109 -0.70 5.47 0.30
N TRP A 110 -0.52 5.31 -1.01
CA TRP A 110 -0.06 4.05 -1.56
C TRP A 110 1.32 3.67 -1.01
N LYS A 111 2.28 4.62 -0.95
CA LYS A 111 3.61 4.41 -0.36
C LYS A 111 3.51 3.97 1.10
N GLN A 112 2.68 4.65 1.91
CA GLN A 112 2.48 4.29 3.32
C GLN A 112 1.94 2.86 3.47
N PHE A 113 0.90 2.52 2.72
CA PHE A 113 0.32 1.19 2.76
C PHE A 113 1.32 0.10 2.32
N LYS A 114 2.04 0.34 1.22
CA LYS A 114 3.08 -0.56 0.72
C LYS A 114 4.15 -0.81 1.78
N ALA A 115 4.68 0.26 2.39
CA ALA A 115 5.72 0.16 3.42
C ALA A 115 5.24 -0.65 4.64
N ALA A 116 4.03 -0.40 5.13
CA ALA A 116 3.46 -1.15 6.24
C ALA A 116 3.25 -2.64 5.91
N ARG A 117 2.79 -2.94 4.69
CA ARG A 117 2.60 -4.31 4.22
C ARG A 117 3.93 -5.07 4.18
N VAL A 118 4.96 -4.48 3.59
CA VAL A 118 6.31 -5.06 3.51
C VAL A 118 6.87 -5.29 4.91
N ALA A 119 6.81 -4.29 5.79
CA ALA A 119 7.31 -4.44 7.16
C ALA A 119 6.64 -5.61 7.91
N LEU A 120 5.32 -5.76 7.76
CA LEU A 120 4.59 -6.88 8.37
C LEU A 120 4.96 -8.23 7.76
N GLU A 121 5.15 -8.31 6.45
CA GLU A 121 5.59 -9.54 5.78
C GLU A 121 7.01 -9.93 6.21
N ASP A 122 7.92 -8.97 6.28
CA ASP A 122 9.29 -9.17 6.76
C ASP A 122 9.30 -9.65 8.22
N LYS A 123 8.47 -9.06 9.08
CA LYS A 123 8.33 -9.49 10.48
C LYS A 123 7.85 -10.93 10.58
N LEU A 124 6.81 -11.29 9.82
CA LEU A 124 6.27 -12.65 9.81
C LEU A 124 7.26 -13.67 9.23
N ALA A 125 8.05 -13.27 8.23
CA ALA A 125 9.12 -14.11 7.67
C ALA A 125 10.24 -14.33 8.70
N ALA A 126 10.67 -13.28 9.41
CA ALA A 126 11.69 -13.37 10.45
C ALA A 126 11.27 -14.31 11.60
N ILE A 127 10.00 -14.29 12.00
CA ILE A 127 9.46 -15.22 13.01
C ILE A 127 9.57 -16.67 12.53
N ARG A 128 9.14 -16.96 11.30
CA ARG A 128 9.20 -18.32 10.73
C ARG A 128 10.63 -18.83 10.60
N GLU A 129 11.56 -17.97 10.19
CA GLU A 129 12.98 -18.30 10.08
C GLU A 129 13.58 -18.62 11.44
N ALA A 130 13.28 -17.80 12.46
CA ALA A 130 13.73 -18.03 13.82
C ALA A 130 13.20 -19.37 14.39
N ASP A 131 11.92 -19.68 14.16
CA ASP A 131 11.32 -20.96 14.58
C ASP A 131 12.01 -22.16 13.90
N THR A 132 12.36 -22.02 12.61
CA THR A 132 13.07 -23.04 11.85
C THR A 132 14.48 -23.28 12.40
N LEU A 133 15.21 -22.20 12.70
CA LEU A 133 16.55 -22.27 13.29
C LEU A 133 16.53 -22.91 14.68
N LEU A 134 15.57 -22.54 15.52
CA LEU A 134 15.41 -23.13 16.85
C LEU A 134 15.10 -24.62 16.78
N ALA A 135 14.21 -25.04 15.87
CA ALA A 135 13.91 -26.46 15.66
C ALA A 135 15.17 -27.23 15.23
N SER A 136 15.96 -26.68 14.30
CA SER A 136 17.19 -27.32 13.80
C SER A 136 18.33 -27.40 14.84
N ALA A 137 18.31 -26.56 15.87
CA ALA A 137 19.33 -26.55 16.93
C ALA A 137 19.00 -27.52 18.08
N LEU A 138 17.77 -28.03 18.12
CA LEU A 138 17.27 -28.98 19.12
C LEU A 138 17.30 -30.43 18.62
N ASP A 139 17.56 -30.65 17.32
CA ASP A 139 17.85 -31.94 16.67
C ASP A 139 19.36 -32.25 16.69
#